data_AF-A0A8S3HKP7-F1
#
_entry.id   AF-A0A8S3HKP7-F1
#
_cell.length_a   1.000
_cell.length_b   1.000
_cell.length_c   1.000
_cell.angle_alpha   90.00
_cell.angle_beta   90.00
_cell.angle_gamma   90.00
#
_symmetry.space_group_name_H-M   'P 1'
#
loop_
_entity.id
_entity.type
_entity.pdbx_description
1 polymer ?
#
loop_
_entity_poly.entity_id
_entity_poly.type
_entity_poly.pdbx_seq_one_letter_code
_entity_poly.pdbx_strand_id
1 'polypeptide(L)' 'VRAARVPYGTAIATFPNGKYSGHAAIYISQDSIGIQVWDQWRGHTVSKRTIRWNGNGLSNSGDSFYVIN' A
#
# COMPACT_ATOMS: atom_id res chain seq x y z
N VAL A 1 -8.11 -0.64 0.18
CA VAL A 1 -7.67 -1.47 -0.98
C VAL A 1 -8.18 -2.91 -0.89
N ARG A 2 -8.08 -3.56 0.28
CA ARG A 2 -8.55 -4.93 0.51
C ARG A 2 -9.95 -5.18 -0.07
N ALA A 3 -10.10 -6.30 -0.77
CA ALA A 3 -11.35 -6.79 -1.35
C ALA A 3 -11.99 -5.88 -2.44
N ALA A 4 -11.33 -4.79 -2.83
CA ALA A 4 -11.75 -3.98 -3.97
C ALA A 4 -11.03 -4.43 -5.25
N ARG A 5 -11.72 -4.31 -6.39
CA ARG A 5 -11.09 -4.45 -7.71
C ARG A 5 -10.33 -3.16 -8.02
N VAL A 6 -9.03 -3.17 -7.78
CA VAL A 6 -8.14 -2.02 -8.00
C VAL A 6 -7.31 -2.27 -9.28
N PRO A 7 -7.29 -1.36 -10.25
CA PRO A 7 -6.44 -1.50 -11.45
C PRO A 7 -4.95 -1.47 -11.12
N TYR A 8 -4.14 -2.21 -11.88
CA TYR A 8 -2.67 -2.06 -11.87
C TYR A 8 -2.28 -0.61 -12.12
N GLY A 9 -1.29 -0.11 -11.39
CA GLY A 9 -0.80 1.26 -11.53
C GLY A 9 -1.56 2.29 -10.69
N THR A 10 -2.62 1.88 -9.99
CA THR A 10 -3.38 2.79 -9.12
C THR A 10 -2.51 3.31 -7.98
N ALA A 11 -2.52 4.63 -7.76
CA ALA A 11 -1.86 5.24 -6.62
C ALA A 11 -2.64 4.93 -5.33
N ILE A 12 -1.94 4.45 -4.31
CA ILE A 12 -2.51 4.14 -3.00
C ILE A 12 -1.65 4.79 -1.90
N ALA A 13 -2.27 5.13 -0.79
CA ALA A 13 -1.56 5.67 0.36
C ALA A 13 -2.26 5.35 1.67
N THR A 14 -1.57 5.57 2.79
CA THR A 14 -2.12 5.41 4.13
C THR A 14 -2.88 6.64 4.59
N PHE A 15 -4.12 6.44 5.05
CA PHE A 15 -5.01 7.52 5.51
C PHE A 15 -5.58 7.26 6.91
N PRO A 16 -4.75 7.27 7.97
CA PRO A 16 -5.29 7.19 9.32
C PRO A 16 -6.23 8.37 9.58
N ASN A 17 -7.44 8.09 10.07
CA ASN A 17 -8.47 9.10 10.33
C ASN A 17 -8.81 9.98 9.10
N GLY A 18 -8.71 9.41 7.89
CA GLY A 18 -9.09 10.09 6.65
C GLY A 18 -8.09 11.13 6.13
N LYS A 19 -6.89 11.24 6.72
CA LYS A 19 -5.83 12.15 6.28
C LYS A 19 -4.57 11.37 5.92
N TYR A 20 -3.88 11.80 4.87
CA TYR A 20 -2.61 11.20 4.48
C TYR A 20 -1.60 11.28 5.63
N SER A 21 -0.99 10.14 5.96
CA SER A 21 0.14 10.06 6.88
C SER A 21 0.83 8.73 6.67
N GLY A 22 2.16 8.71 6.61
CA GLY A 22 2.94 7.48 6.46
C GLY A 22 3.49 7.30 5.05
N HIS A 23 2.85 6.44 4.25
CA HIS A 23 3.43 5.90 3.01
C HIS A 23 2.48 5.98 1.83
N ALA A 24 3.06 6.10 0.63
CA ALA A 24 2.36 6.02 -0.64
C ALA A 24 3.09 5.01 -1.54
N ALA A 25 2.33 4.33 -2.40
CA ALA A 25 2.85 3.29 -3.27
C ALA A 25 2.01 3.17 -4.55
N ILE A 26 2.54 2.46 -5.54
CA ILE A 26 1.81 2.10 -6.76
C ILE A 26 1.33 0.66 -6.64
N TYR A 27 0.01 0.48 -6.72
CA TYR A 27 -0.63 -0.83 -6.65
C TYR A 27 -0.24 -1.71 -7.85
N ILE A 28 0.15 -2.96 -7.59
CA ILE A 28 0.36 -3.99 -8.62
C ILE A 28 -0.81 -4.97 -8.61
N SER A 29 -1.02 -5.62 -7.47
CA SER A 29 -2.02 -6.68 -7.25
C SER A 29 -2.28 -6.87 -5.76
N GLN A 30 -3.16 -7.79 -5.40
CA GLN A 30 -3.34 -8.23 -4.02
C GLN A 30 -3.73 -9.72 -3.99
N ASP A 31 -3.41 -10.38 -2.88
CA ASP A 31 -3.74 -11.78 -2.62
C ASP A 31 -4.16 -11.97 -1.15
N SER A 32 -4.23 -13.22 -0.68
CA SER A 32 -4.57 -13.54 0.71
C SER A 32 -3.51 -13.12 1.73
N ILE A 33 -2.29 -12.78 1.30
CA ILE A 33 -1.17 -12.38 2.16
C ILE A 33 -1.12 -10.86 2.30
N GLY A 34 -1.36 -10.12 1.21
CA GLY A 34 -1.28 -8.67 1.24
C GLY A 34 -1.46 -7.99 -0.12
N ILE A 35 -1.01 -6.75 -0.18
CA ILE A 35 -0.92 -5.94 -1.40
C ILE A 35 0.50 -5.99 -1.95
N GLN A 36 0.63 -6.31 -3.23
CA GLN A 36 1.88 -6.15 -3.96
C GLN A 36 1.95 -4.74 -4.51
N VAL A 37 3.07 -4.07 -4.25
CA VAL A 37 3.27 -2.67 -4.65
C VAL A 37 4.64 -2.46 -5.26
N TRP A 38 4.75 -1.41 -6.06
CA TRP A 38 6.02 -0.71 -6.26
C TRP A 38 6.11 0.43 -5.25
N ASP A 39 7.19 0.47 -4.48
CA ASP A 39 7.46 1.59 -3.58
C ASP A 39 8.96 1.84 -3.39
N GLN A 40 9.26 2.95 -2.72
CA GLN A 40 10.60 3.37 -2.31
C GLN A 40 10.51 4.19 -1.03
N TRP A 41 11.64 4.38 -0.36
CA TRP A 41 11.78 5.34 0.73
C TRP A 41 13.24 5.80 0.82
N ARG A 42 13.53 6.72 1.74
CA ARG A 42 14.90 7.22 1.91
C ARG A 42 15.86 6.06 2.23
N GLY A 43 16.84 5.86 1.35
CA GLY A 43 17.82 4.77 1.47
C GLY A 43 17.38 3.43 0.88
N HIS A 44 16.23 3.37 0.20
CA HIS A 44 15.76 2.17 -0.48
C HIS A 44 15.26 2.53 -1.88
N THR A 45 15.90 1.97 -2.90
CA THR A 45 15.51 2.15 -4.30
C THR A 45 14.14 1.56 -4.58
N VAL A 46 13.53 1.95 -5.70
CA VAL A 46 12.26 1.35 -6.13
C VAL A 46 12.39 -0.16 -6.23
N SER A 47 11.51 -0.89 -5.56
CA SER A 47 11.41 -2.36 -5.70
C SER A 47 9.97 -2.82 -5.55
N LYS A 48 9.71 -4.07 -5.93
CA LYS A 48 8.45 -4.72 -5.54
C LYS A 48 8.51 -5.10 -4.08
N ARG A 49 7.40 -4.94 -3.37
CA ARG A 49 7.24 -5.39 -1.98
C ARG A 49 5.81 -5.89 -1.76
N THR A 50 5.67 -6.92 -0.94
CA THR A 50 4.36 -7.31 -0.39
C THR A 50 4.19 -6.61 0.95
N ILE A 51 3.22 -5.71 1.03
CA ILE A 51 2.78 -5.13 2.29
C ILE A 51 1.70 -6.06 2.85
N ARG A 52 2.03 -6.75 3.95
CA ARG A 52 1.14 -7.74 4.57
C ARG A 52 -0.11 -7.04 5.10
N TRP A 53 -1.23 -7.73 4.99
CA TRP A 53 -2.52 -7.29 5.48
C TRP A 53 -2.50 -6.78 6.93
N ASN A 54 -1.92 -7.56 7.83
CA ASN A 54 -1.79 -7.29 9.26
C ASN A 54 -0.33 -7.02 9.68
N GLY A 55 0.43 -6.32 8.83
CA GLY A 55 1.82 -5.99 9.16
C GLY A 55 1.97 -4.97 10.30
N ASN A 56 3.17 -4.91 10.87
CA ASN A 56 3.46 -4.04 12.00
C ASN A 56 3.71 -2.59 11.56
N GLY A 57 2.86 -1.68 12.04
CA GLY A 57 2.94 -0.25 11.76
C GLY A 57 2.16 0.15 10.50
N LEU A 58 1.78 1.43 10.48
CA LEU A 58 0.89 2.01 9.47
C LEU A 58 1.35 1.72 8.02
N SER A 59 2.63 1.99 7.72
CA SER A 59 3.20 1.82 6.37
C SER A 59 3.41 0.37 5.94
N ASN A 60 3.32 -0.59 6.86
CA ASN A 60 3.56 -2.01 6.59
C ASN A 60 2.28 -2.86 6.72
N SER A 61 1.15 -2.23 7.02
CA SER A 61 -0.16 -2.86 7.12
C SER A 61 -1.01 -2.52 5.89
N GLY A 62 -1.31 -3.52 5.06
CA GLY A 62 -2.11 -3.36 3.84
C GLY A 62 -3.52 -2.83 4.11
N ASP A 63 -4.03 -3.04 5.33
CA ASP A 63 -5.32 -2.50 5.78
C ASP A 63 -5.33 -0.99 5.93
N SER A 64 -4.15 -0.41 6.08
CA SER A 64 -4.01 1.04 6.23
C SER A 64 -4.08 1.75 4.88
N PHE A 65 -4.03 1.02 3.75
CA PHE A 65 -3.96 1.61 2.41
C PHE A 65 -5.32 1.79 1.75
N TYR A 66 -5.49 2.98 1.17
CA TYR A 66 -6.66 3.41 0.40
C TYR A 66 -6.22 3.89 -0.97
N VAL A 67 -7.13 3.83 -1.94
CA VAL A 67 -6.95 4.46 -3.26
C VAL A 67 -6.98 5.97 -3.08
N ILE A 68 -6.06 6.66 -3.74
CA ILE A 68 -6.08 8.14 -3.84
C ILE A 68 -7.04 8.51 -4.96
N ASN A 69 -8.01 9.38 -4.67
CA ASN A 69 -8.97 9.93 -5.63
C ASN A 69 -8.83 11.44 -5.74
#